data_AF-A0A353Y2U0-F1
#
_entry.id   AF-A0A353Y2U0-F1
#
_cell.length_a   1.000
_cell.length_b   1.000
_cell.length_c   1.000
_cell.angle_alpha   90.00
_cell.angle_beta   90.00
_cell.angle_gamma   90.00
#
_symmetry.space_group_name_H-M   'P 1'
#
loop_
_entity.id
_entity.type
_entity.pdbx_description
1 polymer ?
#
loop_
_entity_poly.entity_id
_entity_poly.type
_entity_poly.pdbx_seq_one_letter_code
_entity_poly.pdbx_strand_id
1 'polypeptide(L)'
;MLALLLTAAPALAATARYRCEAVYLPARSTWVRSVEIEHDARRVVALRVDGVPVYSFAVDGTVVRTALDNERITFDTASGQWQSDFRGLAQSQGRCERGVDE
;
A
#
# COMPACT_ATOMS: atom_id res chain seq x y z
N MET A 1 -6.69 -49.32 1.46
CA MET A 1 -7.05 -47.98 1.97
C MET A 1 -5.89 -47.05 1.63
N LEU A 2 -5.96 -46.33 0.52
CA LEU A 2 -4.88 -45.45 0.05
C LEU A 2 -5.13 -44.05 0.63
N ALA A 3 -4.29 -43.61 1.57
CA ALA A 3 -4.39 -42.28 2.14
C ALA A 3 -3.81 -41.25 1.15
N LEU A 4 -4.68 -40.44 0.57
CA LEU A 4 -4.29 -39.32 -0.27
C LEU A 4 -3.76 -38.20 0.64
N LEU A 5 -2.45 -38.01 0.70
CA LEU A 5 -1.84 -36.85 1.32
C LEU A 5 -2.11 -35.63 0.43
N LEU A 6 -3.15 -34.84 0.74
CA LEU A 6 -3.30 -33.51 0.17
C LEU A 6 -2.19 -32.61 0.73
N THR A 7 -1.16 -32.37 -0.09
CA THR A 7 -0.25 -31.26 0.12
C THR A 7 -0.94 -30.00 -0.40
N ALA A 8 -1.33 -29.10 0.52
CA ALA A 8 -1.83 -27.79 0.14
C ALA A 8 -0.69 -27.01 -0.54
N ALA A 9 -0.85 -26.66 -1.81
CA ALA A 9 0.07 -25.77 -2.49
C ALA A 9 0.15 -24.43 -1.74
N PRO A 10 1.33 -23.80 -1.61
CA PRO A 10 1.41 -22.47 -1.03
C PRO A 10 0.56 -21.54 -1.88
N ALA A 11 -0.35 -20.81 -1.25
CA ALA A 11 -1.05 -19.73 -1.92
C ALA A 11 0.01 -18.74 -2.40
N LEU A 12 0.16 -18.61 -3.72
CA LEU A 12 1.06 -17.64 -4.32
C LEU A 12 0.71 -16.26 -3.77
N ALA A 13 1.71 -15.57 -3.23
CA ALA A 13 1.54 -14.20 -2.77
C ALA A 13 1.09 -13.35 -3.97
N ALA A 14 -0.06 -12.69 -3.84
CA ALA A 14 -0.54 -11.75 -4.83
C ALA A 14 0.00 -10.36 -4.47
N THR A 15 0.44 -9.61 -5.47
CA THR A 15 0.89 -8.22 -5.27
C THR A 15 -0.12 -7.29 -5.92
N ALA A 16 -0.68 -6.35 -5.16
CA ALA A 16 -1.46 -5.25 -5.71
C ALA A 16 -0.58 -4.00 -5.82
N ARG A 17 -0.56 -3.37 -6.98
CA ARG A 17 0.23 -2.16 -7.25
C ARG A 17 -0.70 -0.96 -7.42
N TYR A 18 -0.33 0.16 -6.81
CA TYR A 18 -1.05 1.42 -6.92
C TYR A 18 -0.09 2.55 -7.32
N ARG A 19 -0.59 3.45 -8.16
CA ARG A 19 0.06 4.71 -8.51
C ARG A 19 -0.75 5.85 -7.93
N CYS A 20 -0.17 6.62 -7.02
CA CYS A 20 -0.83 7.69 -6.28
C CYS A 20 -0.25 9.06 -6.64
N GLU A 21 -1.06 9.96 -7.19
CA GLU A 21 -0.65 11.33 -7.50
C GLU A 21 -0.87 12.24 -6.29
N ALA A 22 0.14 12.34 -5.43
CA ALA A 22 0.05 13.12 -4.20
C ALA A 22 0.51 14.57 -4.42
N VAL A 23 -0.36 15.53 -4.10
CA VAL A 23 -0.05 16.97 -4.18
C VAL A 23 0.37 17.45 -2.79
N TYR A 24 1.63 17.88 -2.65
CA TYR A 24 2.21 18.34 -1.39
C TYR A 24 2.06 19.85 -1.21
N LEU A 25 1.48 20.25 -0.09
CA LEU A 25 1.33 21.62 0.36
C LEU A 25 2.35 21.96 1.45
N PRO A 26 2.82 23.22 1.53
CA PRO A 26 2.34 24.40 0.77
C PRO A 26 2.99 24.58 -0.61
N ALA A 27 4.01 23.79 -0.96
CA ALA A 27 4.77 23.95 -2.20
C ALA A 27 3.95 23.73 -3.49
N ARG A 28 2.80 23.06 -3.39
CA ARG A 28 1.93 22.65 -4.51
C ARG A 28 2.65 21.78 -5.55
N SER A 29 3.64 21.02 -5.10
CA SER A 29 4.36 20.06 -5.92
C SER A 29 3.63 18.73 -5.96
N THR A 30 3.43 18.17 -7.14
CA THR A 30 2.92 16.80 -7.28
C THR A 30 4.06 15.81 -7.28
N TRP A 31 3.94 14.76 -6.48
CA TRP A 31 4.84 13.61 -6.52
C TRP A 31 4.02 12.33 -6.66
N VAL A 32 4.34 11.54 -7.69
CA VAL A 32 3.76 10.23 -7.90
C VAL A 32 4.41 9.23 -6.94
N ARG A 33 3.59 8.68 -6.04
CA ARG A 33 3.99 7.63 -5.09
C ARG A 33 3.56 6.27 -5.62
N SER A 34 4.43 5.27 -5.57
CA SER A 34 4.01 3.88 -5.83
C SER A 34 3.73 3.17 -4.51
N VAL A 35 2.70 2.33 -4.51
CA VAL A 35 2.40 1.47 -3.36
C VAL A 35 2.27 0.03 -3.83
N GLU A 36 3.02 -0.87 -3.20
CA GLU A 36 2.93 -2.31 -3.45
C GLU A 36 2.48 -3.01 -2.19
N ILE A 37 1.35 -3.72 -2.29
CA ILE A 37 0.79 -4.49 -1.19
C ILE A 37 0.92 -5.97 -1.54
N GLU A 38 1.70 -6.71 -0.77
CA GLU A 38 1.76 -8.16 -0.88
C GLU A 38 0.72 -8.79 0.05
N HIS A 39 -0.06 -9.73 -0.49
CA HIS A 39 -1.08 -10.46 0.25
C HIS A 39 -0.81 -11.97 0.16
N ASP A 40 -0.94 -12.64 1.29
CA ASP A 40 -1.19 -14.08 1.30
C ASP A 40 -2.69 -14.37 1.17
N ALA A 41 -3.11 -15.64 1.24
CA ALA A 41 -4.52 -16.02 1.18
C ALA A 41 -5.41 -15.45 2.30
N ARG A 42 -4.85 -14.78 3.31
CA ARG A 42 -5.54 -14.36 4.53
C ARG A 42 -5.40 -12.87 4.84
N ARG A 43 -4.24 -12.25 4.55
CA ARG A 43 -3.94 -10.87 4.96
C ARG A 43 -2.83 -10.24 4.13
N VAL A 44 -2.67 -8.93 4.30
CA VAL A 44 -1.47 -8.19 3.87
C VAL A 44 -0.26 -8.68 4.68
N VAL A 45 0.82 -9.06 3.99
CA VAL A 45 2.06 -9.56 4.60
C VAL A 45 3.24 -8.61 4.42
N ALA A 46 3.23 -7.77 3.37
CA ALA A 46 4.22 -6.73 3.19
C ALA A 46 3.63 -5.50 2.49
N LEU A 47 4.23 -4.34 2.74
CA LEU A 47 3.89 -3.07 2.12
C LEU A 47 5.18 -2.36 1.71
N ARG A 48 5.25 -1.88 0.46
CA ARG A 48 6.31 -0.97 0.00
C ARG A 48 5.70 0.33 -0.47
N VAL A 49 6.37 1.43 -0.19
CA VAL A 49 6.08 2.74 -0.76
C VAL A 49 7.33 3.19 -1.52
N ASP A 50 7.17 3.52 -2.80
CA ASP A 50 8.28 3.88 -3.70
C ASP A 50 9.39 2.81 -3.77
N GLY A 51 8.99 1.54 -3.69
CA GLY A 51 9.90 0.40 -3.65
C GLY A 51 10.59 0.17 -2.29
N VAL A 52 10.39 1.05 -1.31
CA VAL A 52 10.98 0.93 0.03
C VAL A 52 10.03 0.15 0.95
N PRO A 53 10.47 -0.96 1.58
CA PRO A 53 9.66 -1.68 2.55
C PRO A 53 9.42 -0.81 3.78
N VAL A 54 8.16 -0.67 4.17
CA VAL A 54 7.81 0.07 5.38
C VAL A 54 8.10 -0.80 6.62
N TYR A 55 8.53 -0.16 7.70
CA TYR A 55 8.82 -0.88 8.95
C TYR A 55 7.55 -1.49 9.59
N SER A 56 6.43 -0.76 9.53
CA SER A 56 5.16 -1.19 10.10
C SER A 56 3.99 -0.61 9.33
N PHE A 57 2.89 -1.35 9.27
CA PHE A 57 1.63 -0.90 8.70
C PHE A 57 0.45 -1.48 9.49
N ALA A 58 -0.69 -0.81 9.39
CA ALA A 58 -1.98 -1.30 9.87
C ALA A 58 -2.98 -1.30 8.72
N VAL A 59 -3.87 -2.30 8.72
CA VAL A 59 -4.95 -2.45 7.74
C VAL A 59 -6.26 -2.46 8.52
N ASP A 60 -7.15 -1.53 8.20
CA ASP A 60 -8.51 -1.45 8.73
C ASP A 60 -9.50 -1.39 7.56
N GLY A 61 -10.13 -2.53 7.26
CA GLY A 61 -10.90 -2.71 6.05
C GLY A 61 -10.05 -2.46 4.79
N THR A 62 -10.39 -1.41 4.05
CA THR A 62 -9.70 -0.99 2.82
C THR A 62 -8.63 0.08 3.06
N VAL A 63 -8.56 0.60 4.29
CA VAL A 63 -7.65 1.67 4.69
C VAL A 63 -6.34 1.09 5.20
N VAL A 64 -5.25 1.53 4.60
CA VAL A 64 -3.89 1.20 5.03
C VAL A 64 -3.25 2.43 5.66
N ARG A 65 -2.62 2.24 6.80
CA ARG A 65 -1.87 3.27 7.53
C ARG A 65 -0.43 2.83 7.72
N THR A 66 0.52 3.70 7.40
CA THR A 66 1.94 3.41 7.54
C THR A 66 2.74 4.70 7.73
N ALA A 67 4.06 4.58 7.86
CA ALA A 67 4.97 5.69 7.84
C ALA A 67 6.27 5.33 7.11
N LEU A 68 6.81 6.29 6.37
CA LEU A 68 8.11 6.22 5.68
C LEU A 68 8.78 7.59 5.77
N ASP A 69 10.06 7.66 6.10
CA ASP A 69 10.86 8.91 6.10
C ASP A 69 10.21 10.11 6.81
N ASN A 70 9.64 9.88 7.99
CA ASN A 70 8.84 10.84 8.78
C ASN A 70 7.49 11.26 8.19
N GLU A 71 7.11 10.73 7.04
CA GLU A 71 5.78 10.89 6.49
C GLU A 71 4.83 9.88 7.12
N ARG A 72 3.71 10.36 7.67
CA ARG A 72 2.58 9.50 8.04
C ARG A 72 1.63 9.40 6.86
N ILE A 73 1.36 8.19 6.39
CA ILE A 73 0.61 7.93 5.16
C ILE A 73 -0.67 7.17 5.52
N THR A 74 -1.79 7.62 4.97
CA THR A 74 -3.06 6.90 4.94
C THR A 74 -3.51 6.80 3.49
N PHE A 75 -3.81 5.60 3.02
CA PHE A 75 -4.46 5.44 1.73
C PHE A 75 -5.57 4.41 1.79
N ASP A 76 -6.65 4.66 1.06
CA ASP A 76 -7.80 3.76 0.97
C ASP A 76 -7.82 3.10 -0.42
N THR A 77 -7.68 1.77 -0.41
CA THR A 77 -7.65 0.93 -1.61
C THR A 77 -8.97 0.88 -2.38
N ALA A 78 -10.10 1.16 -1.72
CA ALA A 78 -11.43 1.14 -2.36
C ALA A 78 -11.78 2.50 -2.95
N SER A 79 -11.56 3.59 -2.22
CA SER A 79 -11.85 4.94 -2.74
C SER A 79 -10.71 5.53 -3.58
N GLY A 80 -9.53 4.89 -3.57
CA GLY A 80 -8.33 5.39 -4.22
C GLY A 80 -7.91 6.76 -3.70
N GLN A 81 -8.01 6.99 -2.39
CA GLN A 81 -7.63 8.26 -1.76
C GLN A 81 -6.29 8.12 -1.06
N TRP A 82 -5.40 9.08 -1.28
CA TRP A 82 -4.14 9.23 -0.56
C TRP A 82 -4.20 10.47 0.33
N GLN A 83 -3.70 10.35 1.55
CA GLN A 83 -3.42 11.46 2.45
C GLN A 83 -2.10 11.23 3.17
N SER A 84 -1.32 12.27 3.37
CA SER A 84 -0.12 12.17 4.19
C SER A 84 0.27 13.46 4.90
N ASP A 85 1.11 13.32 5.91
CA ASP A 85 1.66 14.42 6.70
C ASP A 85 3.10 14.14 7.13
N PHE A 86 4.02 14.99 6.66
CA PHE A 86 5.43 15.04 7.05
C PHE A 86 5.60 15.76 8.40
N ARG A 87 4.88 15.27 9.43
CA ARG A 87 4.87 15.84 10.79
C ARG A 87 4.63 17.35 10.81
N GLY A 88 3.70 17.84 9.98
CA GLY A 88 3.35 19.26 9.87
C GLY A 88 4.26 20.11 8.98
N LEU A 89 5.35 19.57 8.42
CA LEU A 89 6.21 20.29 7.48
C LEU A 89 5.59 20.38 6.07
N ALA A 90 4.94 19.30 5.66
CA ALA A 90 4.18 19.23 4.41
C ALA A 90 3.02 18.24 4.57
N GLN A 91 1.91 18.54 3.92
CA GLN A 91 0.75 17.65 3.86
C GLN A 91 0.45 17.32 2.42
N SER A 92 -0.01 16.10 2.14
CA SER A 92 -0.44 15.75 0.81
C SER A 92 -1.80 15.10 0.77
N GLN A 93 -2.46 15.28 -0.37
CA GLN A 93 -3.69 14.60 -0.75
C GLN A 93 -3.58 14.20 -2.21
N GLY A 94 -4.19 13.09 -2.60
CA GLY A 94 -4.06 12.58 -3.95
C GLY A 94 -5.04 11.47 -4.30
N ARG A 95 -5.08 11.12 -5.58
CA ARG A 95 -5.81 9.96 -6.08
C ARG A 95 -4.84 8.83 -6.38
N CYS A 96 -5.21 7.63 -5.97
CA CYS A 96 -4.53 6.38 -6.28
C CYS A 96 -5.32 5.60 -7.33
N GLU A 97 -4.60 5.05 -8.29
CA GLU A 97 -5.14 4.13 -9.29
C GLU A 97 -4.44 2.79 -9.12
N ARG A 98 -5.23 1.71 -9.15
CA ARG A 98 -4.68 0.36 -9.13
C ARG A 98 -4.13 0.03 -10.51
N GLY A 99 -2.86 -0.37 -10.58
CA GLY A 99 -2.30 -0.94 -11.80
C GLY A 99 -2.96 -2.27 -12.11
N VAL A 100 -3.27 -2.51 -13.37
CA VAL A 100 -3.49 -3.87 -13.87
C VAL A 100 -2.12 -4.51 -13.99
N ASP A 101 -1.91 -5.64 -13.32
CA ASP A 101 -0.70 -6.43 -13.50
C ASP A 101 -0.62 -6.83 -14.99
N GLU A 102 0.42 -6.38 -15.71
CA GLU A 102 0.76 -6.88 -17.06
C GLU A 102 1.50 -8.22 -16.97
#